data_AF-A0A958WGS7-F1
#
_entry.id   AF-A0A958WGS7-F1
#
_cell.length_a   1.000
_cell.length_b   1.000
_cell.length_c   1.000
_cell.angle_alpha   90.00
_cell.angle_beta   90.00
_cell.angle_gamma   90.00
#
_symmetry.space_group_name_H-M   'P 1'
#
loop_
_entity.id
_entity.type
_entity.pdbx_description
1 polymer ?
#
loop_
_entity_poly.entity_id
_entity_poly.type
_entity_poly.pdbx_seq_one_letter_code
_entity_poly.pdbx_strand_id
1 'polypeptide(L)'
;MKKFGYITMQVGIYLILLGGIGDIIYSFSVDTIIPAHLDYLKISSEEAWPQLRNLDLGFMRGIGGFIIAVGIGALALLHTAVKAGNQLALAGMVLMVTIGEGNNALQMFLLDSPYYLMPLFYVILFWTGVVLWSAGKEKRLAFNKNQ
;
A
#
# COMPACT_ATOMS: atom_id res chain seq x y z
N MET A 1 -13.49 -15.29 12.88
CA MET A 1 -12.59 -14.79 11.82
C MET A 1 -12.01 -13.41 12.10
N LYS A 2 -12.58 -12.62 13.03
CA LYS A 2 -12.12 -11.26 13.38
C LYS A 2 -10.61 -11.15 13.63
N LYS A 3 -10.01 -11.99 14.51
CA LYS A 3 -8.56 -12.00 14.74
C LYS A 3 -7.74 -12.24 13.47
N PHE A 4 -8.16 -13.18 12.62
CA PHE A 4 -7.46 -13.50 11.38
C PHE A 4 -7.54 -12.32 10.40
N GLY A 5 -8.73 -11.74 10.20
CA GLY A 5 -8.90 -10.55 9.36
C GLY A 5 -8.07 -9.35 9.83
N TYR A 6 -7.94 -9.14 11.15
CA TYR A 6 -7.06 -8.12 11.71
C TYR A 6 -5.60 -8.32 11.32
N ILE A 7 -5.09 -9.54 11.51
CA ILE A 7 -3.71 -9.90 11.16
C ILE A 7 -3.50 -9.73 9.66
N THR A 8 -4.44 -10.17 8.83
CA THR A 8 -4.37 -10.01 7.38
C THR A 8 -4.30 -8.53 6.97
N MET A 9 -5.12 -7.65 7.58
CA MET A 9 -5.02 -6.20 7.36
C MET A 9 -3.65 -5.66 7.78
N GLN A 10 -3.12 -6.06 8.95
CA GLN A 10 -1.79 -5.64 9.40
C GLN A 10 -0.71 -6.04 8.41
N VAL A 11 -0.71 -7.30 7.95
CA VAL A 11 0.27 -7.78 6.96
C VAL A 11 0.19 -6.98 5.67
N GLY A 12 -1.02 -6.74 5.14
CA GLY A 12 -1.21 -5.90 3.95
C GLY A 12 -0.62 -4.50 4.14
N ILE A 13 -0.91 -3.85 5.27
CA ILE A 13 -0.39 -2.50 5.55
C ILE A 13 1.13 -2.48 5.74
N TYR A 14 1.72 -3.50 6.39
CA TYR A 14 3.17 -3.59 6.51
C TYR A 14 3.85 -3.79 5.17
N LEU A 15 3.27 -4.60 4.27
CA LEU A 15 3.80 -4.78 2.91
C LEU A 15 3.77 -3.47 2.11
N ILE A 16 2.68 -2.69 2.22
CA ILE A 16 2.56 -1.35 1.65
C ILE A 16 3.70 -0.46 2.16
N LEU A 17 3.85 -0.37 3.49
CA LEU A 17 4.87 0.46 4.12
C LEU A 17 6.29 0.05 3.70
N LEU A 18 6.57 -1.26 3.64
CA LEU A 18 7.85 -1.78 3.17
C LEU A 18 8.08 -1.51 1.69
N GLY A 19 7.03 -1.54 0.86
CA GLY A 19 7.10 -1.14 -0.55
C GLY A 19 7.58 0.29 -0.71
N GLY A 20 6.95 1.23 0.01
CA GLY A 20 7.36 2.65 -0.03
C GLY A 20 8.78 2.90 0.51
N ILE A 21 9.19 2.17 1.56
CA ILE A 21 10.59 2.19 2.04
C ILE A 21 11.53 1.67 0.94
N GLY A 22 11.15 0.58 0.28
CA GLY A 22 11.87 -0.01 -0.84
C GLY A 22 12.08 1.00 -1.96
N ASP A 23 11.04 1.74 -2.37
CA ASP A 23 11.12 2.76 -3.40
C ASP A 23 12.12 3.87 -3.04
N ILE A 24 12.08 4.36 -1.79
CA ILE A 24 13.04 5.37 -1.32
C ILE A 24 14.46 4.81 -1.34
N ILE A 25 14.70 3.63 -0.77
CA ILE A 25 16.04 3.03 -0.72
C ILE A 25 16.57 2.80 -2.12
N TYR A 26 15.74 2.23 -3.02
CA TYR A 26 16.12 1.97 -4.40
C TYR A 26 16.51 3.26 -5.12
N SER A 27 15.75 4.35 -4.93
CA SER A 27 16.04 5.65 -5.55
C SER A 27 17.37 6.30 -5.15
N PHE A 28 17.98 5.84 -4.04
CA PHE A 28 19.30 6.28 -3.59
C PHE A 28 20.40 5.25 -3.89
N SER A 29 20.02 4.04 -4.30
CA SER A 29 20.93 2.92 -4.56
C SER A 29 21.28 2.77 -6.03
N VAL A 30 20.54 3.42 -6.93
CA VAL A 30 20.76 3.33 -8.38
C VAL A 30 21.10 4.70 -8.98
N ASP A 31 22.04 4.69 -9.92
CA ASP A 31 22.50 5.87 -10.65
C ASP A 31 21.91 5.98 -12.07
N THR A 32 20.93 5.14 -12.39
CA THR A 32 20.29 5.03 -13.71
C THR A 32 18.77 5.11 -13.60
N ILE A 33 18.12 5.46 -14.72
CA ILE A 33 16.65 5.40 -14.83
C ILE A 33 16.20 3.93 -14.80
N ILE A 34 15.04 3.66 -14.22
CA ILE A 34 14.46 2.31 -14.22
C ILE A 34 14.30 1.83 -15.68
N PRO A 35 14.78 0.63 -16.04
CA PRO A 35 14.70 0.12 -17.41
C PRO A 35 13.30 0.19 -18.03
N ALA A 36 12.25 -0.15 -17.27
CA ALA A 36 10.87 -0.06 -17.74
C ALA A 36 10.46 1.37 -18.17
N HIS A 37 11.01 2.42 -17.53
CA HIS A 37 10.74 3.79 -17.90
C HIS A 37 11.51 4.20 -19.17
N LEU A 38 12.74 3.68 -19.35
CA LEU A 38 13.49 3.84 -20.61
C LEU A 38 12.76 3.17 -21.78
N ASP A 39 12.27 1.94 -21.57
CA ASP A 39 11.50 1.18 -22.55
C ASP A 39 10.20 1.91 -22.93
N TYR A 40 9.48 2.45 -21.93
CA TYR A 40 8.28 3.25 -22.15
C TYR A 40 8.57 4.52 -22.97
N LEU A 41 9.67 5.22 -22.65
CA LEU A 41 10.10 6.43 -23.35
C LEU A 41 10.76 6.14 -24.71
N LYS A 42 11.09 4.87 -25.00
CA LYS A 42 11.80 4.42 -26.21
C LYS A 42 13.13 5.13 -26.42
N ILE A 43 13.88 5.33 -25.33
CA ILE A 43 15.22 5.94 -25.35
C ILE A 43 16.23 4.97 -24.74
N SER A 44 17.49 5.06 -25.16
CA SER A 44 18.56 4.30 -24.51
C SER A 44 19.01 4.96 -23.20
N SER A 45 19.67 4.20 -22.33
CA SER A 45 20.28 4.76 -21.11
C SER A 45 21.37 5.79 -21.41
N GLU A 46 22.00 5.71 -22.59
CA GLU A 46 23.06 6.63 -23.04
C GLU A 46 22.50 7.96 -23.53
N GLU A 47 21.27 7.93 -24.07
CA GLU A 47 20.52 9.12 -24.52
C GLU A 47 19.84 9.85 -23.36
N ALA A 48 19.72 9.22 -22.19
CA ALA A 48 19.02 9.76 -21.05
C ALA A 48 19.77 10.95 -20.41
N TRP A 49 19.14 12.12 -20.43
CA TRP A 49 19.73 13.31 -19.84
C TRP A 49 19.79 13.19 -18.31
N PRO A 50 20.85 13.71 -17.64
CA PRO A 50 20.95 13.66 -16.17
C PRO A 50 19.74 14.25 -15.43
N GLN A 51 19.09 15.26 -16.03
CA GLN A 51 17.88 15.89 -15.50
C GLN A 51 16.68 14.93 -15.51
N LEU A 52 16.54 14.12 -16.57
CA LEU A 52 15.49 13.12 -16.67
C LEU A 52 15.67 12.04 -15.61
N ARG A 53 16.91 11.59 -15.39
CA ARG A 53 17.25 10.68 -14.29
C ARG A 53 16.88 11.26 -12.93
N ASN A 54 17.29 12.50 -12.65
CA ASN A 54 17.01 13.12 -11.36
C ASN A 54 15.50 13.33 -11.14
N LEU A 55 14.75 13.60 -12.21
CA LEU A 55 13.30 13.68 -12.18
C LEU A 55 12.67 12.31 -11.88
N ASP A 56 13.11 11.26 -12.55
CA ASP A 56 12.64 9.89 -12.36
C ASP A 56 12.84 9.39 -10.93
N LEU A 57 14.08 9.51 -10.42
CA LEU A 57 14.40 9.16 -9.04
C LEU A 57 13.69 10.07 -8.04
N GLY A 58 13.45 11.34 -8.39
CA GLY A 58 12.64 12.26 -7.61
C GLY A 58 11.18 11.80 -7.49
N PHE A 59 10.58 11.33 -8.58
CA PHE A 59 9.24 10.75 -8.57
C PHE A 59 9.18 9.49 -7.72
N MET A 60 10.15 8.58 -7.85
CA MET A 60 10.24 7.39 -6.98
C MET A 60 10.25 7.75 -5.50
N ARG A 61 11.04 8.74 -5.09
CA ARG A 61 11.07 9.20 -3.68
C ARG A 61 9.74 9.77 -3.23
N GLY A 62 9.10 10.57 -4.09
CA GLY A 62 7.79 11.15 -3.82
C GLY A 62 6.71 10.08 -3.63
N ILE A 63 6.68 9.10 -4.53
CA ILE A 63 5.77 7.95 -4.46
C ILE A 63 6.06 7.12 -3.21
N GLY A 64 7.33 6.75 -2.96
CA GLY A 64 7.71 6.00 -1.78
C GLY A 64 7.32 6.70 -0.47
N GLY A 65 7.54 8.02 -0.39
CA GLY A 65 7.12 8.84 0.76
C GLY A 65 5.61 8.87 0.95
N PHE A 66 4.84 8.98 -0.14
CA PHE A 66 3.38 8.89 -0.10
C PHE A 66 2.90 7.52 0.39
N ILE A 67 3.46 6.43 -0.13
CA ILE A 67 3.13 5.05 0.26
C ILE A 67 3.41 4.82 1.75
N ILE A 68 4.56 5.31 2.26
CA ILE A 68 4.88 5.25 3.69
C ILE A 68 3.83 6.00 4.51
N ALA A 69 3.42 7.19 4.08
CA ALA A 69 2.39 7.97 4.78
C ALA A 69 1.04 7.24 4.81
N VAL A 70 0.63 6.60 3.70
CA VAL A 70 -0.57 5.73 3.64
C VAL A 70 -0.43 4.57 4.62
N GLY A 71 0.71 3.89 4.64
CA GLY A 71 0.99 2.78 5.55
C GLY A 71 0.91 3.19 7.02
N ILE A 72 1.57 4.28 7.41
CA ILE A 72 1.54 4.81 8.78
C ILE A 72 0.12 5.23 9.16
N GLY A 73 -0.58 5.97 8.30
CA GLY A 73 -1.96 6.38 8.53
C GLY A 73 -2.89 5.19 8.71
N ALA A 74 -2.74 4.15 7.90
CA ALA A 74 -3.54 2.94 7.99
C ALA A 74 -3.24 2.16 9.29
N LEU A 75 -1.96 2.04 9.69
CA LEU A 75 -1.60 1.43 10.98
C LEU A 75 -2.19 2.20 12.15
N ALA A 76 -2.13 3.53 12.12
CA ALA A 76 -2.69 4.38 13.16
C ALA A 76 -4.20 4.17 13.28
N LEU A 77 -4.94 4.25 12.18
CA LEU A 77 -6.39 4.00 12.16
C LEU A 77 -6.72 2.58 12.62
N LEU A 78 -5.97 1.58 12.16
CA LEU A 78 -6.19 0.18 12.50
C LEU A 78 -6.05 -0.08 14.00
N HIS A 79 -4.98 0.43 14.62
CA HIS A 79 -4.67 0.20 16.04
C HIS A 79 -5.48 1.08 17.00
N THR A 80 -6.08 2.16 16.51
CA THR A 80 -6.89 3.09 17.30
C THR A 80 -8.39 2.90 17.00
N ALA A 81 -8.93 3.70 16.09
CA ALA A 81 -10.36 3.83 15.84
C ALA A 81 -11.01 2.55 15.30
N VAL A 82 -10.35 1.81 14.40
CA VAL A 82 -10.90 0.56 13.85
C VAL A 82 -10.94 -0.53 14.90
N LYS A 83 -9.89 -0.67 15.71
CA LYS A 83 -9.85 -1.61 16.84
C LYS A 83 -10.92 -1.28 17.88
N ALA A 84 -11.23 0.01 18.08
CA ALA A 84 -12.33 0.48 18.93
C ALA A 84 -13.74 0.30 18.30
N GLY A 85 -13.84 -0.24 17.08
CA GLY A 85 -15.10 -0.56 16.41
C GLY A 85 -15.69 0.56 15.55
N ASN A 86 -14.96 1.66 15.32
CA ASN A 86 -15.41 2.76 14.48
C ASN A 86 -15.45 2.37 12.99
N GLN A 87 -16.65 2.22 12.45
CA GLN A 87 -16.88 1.81 11.06
C GLN A 87 -16.53 2.90 10.03
N LEU A 88 -16.66 4.18 10.40
CA LEU A 88 -16.26 5.29 9.53
C LEU A 88 -14.74 5.35 9.37
N ALA A 89 -14.00 5.08 10.45
CA ALA A 89 -12.55 4.95 10.39
C ALA A 89 -12.12 3.75 9.52
N LEU A 90 -12.83 2.64 9.60
CA LEU A 90 -12.60 1.49 8.71
C LEU A 90 -12.84 1.87 7.25
N ALA A 91 -13.98 2.48 6.94
CA ALA A 91 -14.30 2.93 5.58
C ALA A 91 -13.26 3.93 5.04
N GLY A 92 -12.85 4.91 5.85
CA GLY A 92 -11.81 5.88 5.50
C GLY A 92 -10.45 5.21 5.24
N MET A 93 -10.07 4.25 6.08
CA MET A 93 -8.85 3.45 5.87
C MET A 93 -8.93 2.62 4.58
N VAL A 94 -10.08 2.02 4.27
CA VAL A 94 -10.28 1.28 3.01
C VAL A 94 -10.12 2.20 1.81
N LEU A 95 -10.76 3.38 1.81
CA LEU A 95 -10.65 4.34 0.73
C LEU A 95 -9.21 4.81 0.56
N MET A 96 -8.52 5.16 1.64
CA MET A 96 -7.14 5.62 1.61
C MET A 96 -6.19 4.58 1.00
N VAL A 97 -6.25 3.32 1.46
CA VAL A 97 -5.42 2.24 0.91
C VAL A 97 -5.78 1.96 -0.54
N THR A 98 -7.07 1.89 -0.86
CA THR A 98 -7.55 1.61 -2.23
C THR A 98 -7.12 2.68 -3.22
N ILE A 99 -7.28 3.96 -2.86
CA ILE A 99 -6.91 5.06 -3.74
C ILE A 99 -5.39 5.15 -3.86
N GLY A 100 -4.66 5.05 -2.75
CA GLY A 100 -3.21 5.15 -2.77
C GLY A 100 -2.55 4.04 -3.58
N GLU A 101 -2.75 2.79 -3.17
CA GLU A 101 -2.12 1.64 -3.82
C GLU A 101 -2.82 1.22 -5.11
N GLY A 102 -4.14 1.37 -5.20
CA GLY A 102 -4.88 1.06 -6.42
C GLY A 102 -4.54 2.02 -7.56
N ASN A 103 -4.36 3.32 -7.27
CA ASN A 103 -3.86 4.24 -8.28
C ASN A 103 -2.42 3.90 -8.67
N ASN A 104 -1.57 3.54 -7.71
CA ASN A 104 -0.20 3.09 -8.00
C ASN A 104 -0.20 1.88 -8.96
N ALA A 105 -0.96 0.83 -8.63
CA ALA A 105 -1.12 -0.35 -9.46
C ALA A 105 -1.62 -0.02 -10.87
N LEU A 106 -2.61 0.88 -11.00
CA LEU A 106 -3.15 1.31 -12.28
C LEU A 106 -2.10 2.03 -13.12
N GLN A 107 -1.36 2.98 -12.55
CA GLN A 107 -0.32 3.71 -13.29
C GLN A 107 0.79 2.78 -13.73
N MET A 108 1.21 1.84 -12.88
CA MET A 108 2.21 0.83 -13.26
C MET A 108 1.72 -0.07 -14.39
N PHE A 109 0.45 -0.47 -14.40
CA PHE A 109 -0.15 -1.23 -15.49
C PHE A 109 -0.15 -0.44 -16.80
N LEU A 110 -0.51 0.85 -16.75
CA LEU A 110 -0.52 1.72 -17.94
C LEU A 110 0.88 1.97 -18.52
N LEU A 111 1.92 1.85 -17.69
CA LEU A 111 3.32 1.95 -18.09
C LEU A 111 3.95 0.60 -18.49
N ASP A 112 3.15 -0.48 -18.57
CA ASP A 112 3.62 -1.85 -18.83
C ASP A 112 4.73 -2.30 -17.86
N SER A 113 4.70 -1.78 -16.63
CA SER A 113 5.69 -2.11 -15.61
C SER A 113 5.48 -3.54 -15.12
N PRO A 114 6.52 -4.40 -15.04
CA PRO A 114 6.37 -5.78 -14.57
C PRO A 114 5.94 -5.88 -13.09
N TYR A 115 5.97 -4.77 -12.37
CA TYR A 115 5.72 -4.71 -10.93
C TYR A 115 4.27 -4.33 -10.56
N TYR A 116 3.37 -4.06 -11.52
CA TYR A 116 1.98 -3.62 -11.24
C TYR A 116 1.19 -4.61 -10.36
N LEU A 117 1.54 -5.91 -10.42
CA LEU A 117 0.89 -6.94 -9.61
C LEU A 117 1.19 -6.83 -8.11
N MET A 118 2.32 -6.20 -7.72
CA MET A 118 2.68 -6.06 -6.31
C MET A 118 1.72 -5.14 -5.53
N PRO A 119 1.52 -3.85 -5.89
CA PRO A 119 0.57 -2.99 -5.19
C PRO A 119 -0.87 -3.53 -5.28
N LEU A 120 -1.24 -4.16 -6.41
CA LEU A 120 -2.54 -4.82 -6.55
C LEU A 120 -2.72 -5.95 -5.53
N PHE A 121 -1.71 -6.81 -5.37
CA PHE A 121 -1.73 -7.87 -4.38
C PHE A 121 -1.88 -7.32 -2.96
N TYR A 122 -1.20 -6.23 -2.62
CA TYR A 122 -1.31 -5.59 -1.30
C TYR A 122 -2.74 -5.09 -1.02
N VAL A 123 -3.38 -4.45 -2.00
CA VAL A 123 -4.78 -4.00 -1.90
C VAL A 123 -5.73 -5.19 -1.70
N ILE A 124 -5.59 -6.24 -2.50
CA ILE A 124 -6.44 -7.44 -2.41
C ILE A 124 -6.27 -8.13 -1.06
N LEU A 125 -5.02 -8.26 -0.59
CA LEU A 125 -4.73 -8.84 0.73
C LEU A 125 -5.39 -8.01 1.84
N PHE A 126 -5.24 -6.69 1.79
CA PHE A 126 -5.86 -5.78 2.74
C PHE A 126 -7.40 -5.89 2.71
N TRP A 127 -8.04 -5.85 1.54
CA TRP A 127 -9.49 -6.03 1.38
C TRP A 127 -9.98 -7.37 1.92
N THR A 128 -9.24 -8.44 1.66
CA THR A 128 -9.54 -9.76 2.22
C THR A 128 -9.54 -9.71 3.75
N GLY A 129 -8.56 -9.03 4.35
CA GLY A 129 -8.53 -8.78 5.79
C GLY A 129 -9.75 -8.01 6.30
N VAL A 130 -10.18 -6.96 5.59
CA VAL A 130 -11.38 -6.16 5.91
C VAL A 130 -12.64 -7.03 5.89
N VAL A 131 -12.84 -7.83 4.84
CA VAL A 131 -14.01 -8.72 4.72
C VAL A 131 -14.04 -9.73 5.86
N LEU A 132 -12.90 -10.35 6.18
CA LEU A 132 -12.78 -11.34 7.25
C LEU A 132 -12.96 -10.73 8.65
N TRP A 133 -12.53 -9.47 8.83
CA TRP A 133 -12.74 -8.71 10.05
C TRP A 133 -14.23 -8.41 10.25
N SER A 134 -14.90 -7.88 9.22
CA SER A 134 -16.32 -7.51 9.25
C SER A 134 -17.26 -8.70 9.34
N ALA A 135 -16.94 -9.82 8.70
CA ALA A 135 -17.73 -11.06 8.80
C ALA A 135 -17.53 -11.81 10.14
N GLY A 136 -16.56 -11.40 10.94
CA GLY A 136 -16.27 -12.03 12.23
C GLY A 136 -17.30 -11.68 13.29
N LYS A 137 -18.21 -12.62 13.62
CA LYS A 137 -19.06 -12.50 14.81
C LYS A 137 -18.19 -12.30 16.05
N GLU A 138 -18.44 -11.22 16.80
CA GLU A 138 -17.95 -11.13 18.17
C GLU A 138 -18.59 -12.26 18.96
N LYS A 139 -17.76 -13.15 19.53
CA LYS A 139 -18.22 -13.94 20.66
C LYS A 139 -18.46 -12.94 21.79
N ARG A 140 -19.64 -12.32 21.83
CA ARG A 140 -20.17 -11.76 23.08
C ARG A 140 -20.25 -12.96 24.01
N LEU A 141 -19.25 -13.10 24.87
CA LEU A 141 -19.40 -13.91 26.07
C LEU A 141 -20.66 -13.37 26.73
N ALA A 142 -21.71 -14.18 26.69
CA ALA A 142 -22.92 -13.95 27.43
C ALA A 142 -22.60 -14.08 28.93
N PHE A 143 -21.86 -13.13 29.49
CA PHE A 143 -21.92 -12.80 30.91
C PHE A 143 -23.17 -11.95 31.11
N ASN A 144 -24.32 -12.58 30.85
CA ASN A 144 -25.61 -12.07 31.28
C ASN A 144 -26.54 -13.27 31.47
N LYS A 145 -26.16 -14.14 32.41
CA LYS A 145 -27.10 -14.97 33.15
C LYS A 145 -26.60 -15.03 34.59
N ASN A 146 -27.31 -14.30 35.45
CA ASN A 146 -27.33 -14.40 36.90
C ASN A 146 -26.21 -13.66 37.64
N GLN A 147 -26.38 -12.35 37.83
CA GLN A 147 -26.21 -11.68 39.12
C GLN A 147 -27.12 -10.44 39.16
#